data_AF-A0A6I3HKM8-F1
#
_entry.id   AF-A0A6I3HKM8-F1
#
_cell.length_a   1.000
_cell.length_b   1.000
_cell.length_c   1.000
_cell.angle_alpha   90.00
_cell.angle_beta   90.00
_cell.angle_gamma   90.00
#
_symmetry.space_group_name_H-M   'P 1'
#
loop_
_entity.id
_entity.type
_entity.pdbx_description
1 polymer ?
#
loop_
_entity_poly.entity_id
_entity_poly.type
_entity_poly.pdbx_seq_one_letter_code
_entity_poly.pdbx_strand_id
1 'polypeptide(L)'
;MSTSSAVNKASGICPKAGKIVTIKSFKYICQKSGKKLIWVKKATPTPKATPTTTPEPTPTTTPEPTTLPQVLLIEDLLMPISAKLQAADFSALTDLAEIHIDPLLADSQWSKDSVASLTMALRLLKVLGVTPTNKLNIYISWGPDYRNQFTPDFCHSNSGGGSCGGGIIYADLLWFANNWGYDGVEKTIVAK
;
A
#
# COMPACT_ATOMS: atom_id res chain seq x y z
N MET A 1 24.58 -36.25 -30.61
CA MET A 1 24.44 -35.83 -29.20
C MET A 1 25.17 -34.50 -29.02
N SER A 2 24.54 -33.60 -28.28
CA SER A 2 24.48 -32.16 -28.55
C SER A 2 25.77 -31.36 -28.40
N THR A 3 25.84 -30.36 -29.26
CA THR A 3 26.94 -29.43 -29.54
C THR A 3 27.25 -28.46 -28.39
N SER A 4 28.55 -28.19 -28.29
CA SER A 4 29.24 -27.06 -27.66
C SER A 4 28.55 -25.70 -27.82
N SER A 5 28.84 -24.81 -26.86
CA SER A 5 28.64 -23.35 -26.79
C SER A 5 27.70 -22.86 -25.67
N ALA A 6 27.99 -23.23 -24.42
CA ALA A 6 27.53 -22.43 -23.29
C ALA A 6 28.41 -21.18 -23.17
N VAL A 7 27.99 -20.12 -23.86
CA VAL A 7 28.46 -18.73 -23.66
C VAL A 7 28.59 -18.49 -22.15
N ASN A 8 29.77 -18.03 -21.70
CA ASN A 8 30.07 -17.75 -20.30
C ASN A 8 29.13 -16.62 -19.79
N LYS A 9 27.93 -16.99 -19.36
CA LYS A 9 26.90 -16.09 -18.82
C LYS A 9 27.05 -16.04 -17.30
N ALA A 10 27.00 -14.85 -16.72
CA ALA A 10 26.96 -14.68 -15.27
C ALA A 10 25.77 -15.48 -14.68
N SER A 11 26.01 -16.23 -13.60
CA SER A 11 25.05 -17.17 -13.00
C SER A 11 24.59 -18.33 -13.90
N GLY A 12 25.24 -18.55 -15.05
CA GLY A 12 24.98 -19.68 -15.94
C GLY A 12 25.64 -20.99 -15.45
N ILE A 13 25.23 -22.11 -16.05
CA ILE A 13 25.81 -23.43 -15.76
C ILE A 13 27.26 -23.47 -16.24
N CYS A 14 28.15 -23.99 -15.41
CA CYS A 14 29.57 -24.10 -15.70
C CYS A 14 30.02 -25.57 -15.78
N PRO A 15 31.05 -25.88 -16.58
CA PRO A 15 31.39 -27.26 -16.92
C PRO A 15 32.09 -28.02 -15.78
N LYS A 16 32.85 -27.34 -14.92
CA LYS A 16 33.65 -27.98 -13.86
C LYS A 16 33.91 -27.04 -12.69
N ALA A 17 33.68 -27.54 -11.47
CA ALA A 17 33.87 -26.79 -10.23
C ALA A 17 35.32 -26.32 -10.09
N GLY A 18 35.52 -25.12 -9.55
CA GLY A 18 36.81 -24.50 -9.33
C GLY A 18 37.40 -23.76 -10.54
N LYS A 19 36.85 -23.91 -11.75
CA LYS A 19 37.28 -23.09 -12.90
C LYS A 19 37.01 -21.61 -12.61
N ILE A 20 37.93 -20.73 -12.98
CA ILE A 20 37.77 -19.27 -12.86
C ILE A 20 37.72 -18.66 -14.27
N VAL A 21 36.80 -17.74 -14.51
CA VAL A 21 36.67 -16.99 -15.77
C VAL A 21 36.38 -15.53 -15.49
N THR A 22 36.69 -14.66 -16.43
CA THR A 22 36.29 -13.25 -16.37
C THR A 22 35.10 -13.04 -17.30
N ILE A 23 33.98 -12.58 -16.75
CA ILE A 23 32.77 -12.25 -17.52
C ILE A 23 32.49 -10.76 -17.28
N LYS A 24 32.46 -9.95 -18.34
CA LYS A 24 32.24 -8.49 -18.25
C LYS A 24 33.08 -7.83 -17.15
N SER A 25 34.38 -8.13 -17.15
CA SER A 25 35.40 -7.56 -16.24
C SER A 25 35.34 -7.97 -14.76
N PHE A 26 34.46 -8.90 -14.37
CA PHE A 26 34.47 -9.50 -13.04
C PHE A 26 34.95 -10.95 -13.09
N LYS A 27 35.73 -11.37 -12.08
CA LYS A 27 36.16 -12.77 -11.94
C LYS A 27 35.02 -13.59 -11.33
N TYR A 28 34.66 -14.68 -11.99
CA TYR A 28 33.69 -15.67 -11.53
C TYR A 28 34.39 -17.01 -11.30
N ILE A 29 33.95 -17.76 -10.28
CA ILE A 29 34.37 -19.13 -10.02
C ILE A 29 33.18 -20.07 -10.20
N CYS A 30 33.41 -21.22 -10.82
CA CYS A 30 32.42 -22.26 -10.97
C CYS A 30 32.24 -22.98 -9.63
N GLN A 31 31.10 -22.84 -8.97
CA GLN A 31 30.82 -23.44 -7.67
C GLN A 31 29.50 -24.22 -7.72
N LYS A 32 29.38 -25.25 -6.88
CA LYS A 32 28.16 -26.03 -6.75
C LYS A 32 27.08 -25.19 -6.08
N SER A 33 25.92 -25.09 -6.72
CA SER A 33 24.70 -24.52 -6.17
C SER A 33 23.59 -25.55 -6.34
N GLY A 34 23.20 -26.18 -5.22
CA GLY A 34 22.33 -27.35 -5.22
C GLY A 34 22.93 -28.53 -6.00
N LYS A 35 22.19 -29.04 -6.99
CA LYS A 35 22.59 -30.19 -7.83
C LYS A 35 23.37 -29.80 -9.10
N LYS A 36 23.55 -28.51 -9.39
CA LYS A 36 24.25 -28.01 -10.60
C LYS A 36 25.48 -27.19 -10.22
N LEU A 37 26.39 -26.99 -11.18
CA LEU A 37 27.53 -26.09 -11.04
C LEU A 37 27.21 -24.78 -11.76
N ILE A 38 27.38 -23.64 -11.10
CA ILE A 38 27.11 -22.31 -11.66
C ILE A 38 28.27 -21.34 -11.47
N TRP A 39 28.35 -20.31 -12.33
CA TRP A 39 29.32 -19.22 -12.21
C TRP A 39 28.92 -18.24 -11.09
N VAL A 40 29.70 -18.18 -10.01
CA VAL A 40 29.51 -17.27 -8.87
C VAL A 40 30.57 -16.18 -8.89
N LYS A 41 30.18 -14.91 -8.70
CA LYS A 41 31.11 -13.77 -8.72
C LYS A 41 32.07 -13.90 -7.53
N LYS A 42 33.39 -13.89 -7.79
CA LYS A 42 34.41 -13.92 -6.75
C LYS A 42 34.46 -12.54 -6.10
N ALA A 43 34.12 -12.46 -4.81
CA ALA A 43 34.35 -11.26 -4.02
C ALA A 43 35.85 -10.97 -3.99
N THR A 44 36.23 -9.72 -4.25
CA THR A 44 37.62 -9.27 -4.13
C THR A 44 38.01 -9.35 -2.65
N PRO A 45 39.12 -10.00 -2.26
CA PRO A 45 39.57 -9.98 -0.89
C PRO A 45 39.99 -8.55 -0.52
N THR A 46 39.33 -7.99 0.49
CA THR A 46 39.71 -6.72 1.12
C THR A 46 41.13 -6.87 1.70
N PRO A 47 42.02 -5.86 1.58
CA PRO A 47 43.37 -5.93 2.12
C PRO A 47 43.37 -6.21 3.63
N LYS A 48 44.24 -7.14 4.03
CA LYS A 48 44.47 -7.56 5.41
C LYS A 48 45.10 -6.40 6.20
N ALA A 49 44.45 -5.95 7.27
CA ALA A 49 45.03 -4.97 8.18
C ALA A 49 46.21 -5.58 8.97
N THR A 50 47.31 -4.84 9.06
CA THR A 50 48.46 -5.08 9.93
C THR A 50 48.01 -5.17 11.40
N PRO A 51 48.56 -6.07 12.23
CA PRO A 51 48.23 -6.11 13.65
C PRO A 51 48.81 -4.87 14.36
N THR A 52 47.93 -3.94 14.71
CA THR A 52 48.23 -2.84 15.62
C THR A 52 48.30 -3.39 17.05
N THR A 53 49.34 -3.01 17.80
CA THR A 53 49.48 -3.32 19.22
C THR A 53 48.26 -2.85 20.00
N THR A 54 47.56 -3.79 20.64
CA THR A 54 46.41 -3.54 21.51
C THR A 54 46.83 -2.66 22.70
N PRO A 55 46.27 -1.45 22.89
CA PRO A 55 46.31 -0.80 24.18
C PRO A 55 45.37 -1.52 25.16
N GLU A 56 45.80 -1.58 26.41
CA GLU A 56 45.10 -2.14 27.57
C GLU A 56 43.63 -1.69 27.66
N PRO A 57 42.67 -2.59 28.01
CA PRO A 57 41.26 -2.22 28.07
C PRO A 57 41.04 -1.17 29.15
N THR A 58 40.73 0.05 28.71
CA THR A 58 40.12 1.07 29.57
C THR A 58 38.78 0.51 30.06
N PRO A 59 38.42 0.64 31.35
CA PRO A 59 37.14 0.15 31.85
C PRO A 59 36.01 0.82 31.07
N THR A 60 35.30 0.02 30.28
CA THR A 60 34.10 0.45 29.57
C THR A 60 33.08 0.85 30.63
N THR A 61 32.80 2.14 30.73
CA THR A 61 31.61 2.61 31.45
C THR A 61 30.41 1.96 30.78
N THR A 62 29.71 1.11 31.53
CA THR A 62 28.38 0.59 31.16
C THR A 62 27.57 1.75 30.57
N PRO A 63 27.03 1.64 29.34
CA PRO A 63 26.08 2.61 28.87
C PRO A 63 24.91 2.61 29.85
N GLU A 64 24.72 3.74 30.51
CA GLU A 64 23.50 4.05 31.24
C GLU A 64 22.32 3.68 30.32
N PRO A 65 21.28 2.99 30.83
CA PRO A 65 20.18 2.59 30.00
C PRO A 65 19.61 3.84 29.33
N THR A 66 19.84 3.96 28.03
CA THR A 66 19.18 4.95 27.20
C THR A 66 17.70 4.73 27.42
N THR A 67 17.09 5.61 28.21
CA THR A 67 15.65 5.74 28.34
C THR A 67 15.16 6.00 26.94
N LEU A 68 14.74 4.92 26.27
CA LEU A 68 14.06 5.02 25.00
C LEU A 68 12.92 6.00 25.24
N PRO A 69 12.87 7.16 24.54
CA PRO A 69 11.74 8.04 24.66
C PRO A 69 10.52 7.19 24.35
N GLN A 70 9.60 7.15 25.31
CA GLN A 70 8.39 6.34 25.35
C GLN A 70 8.04 5.76 23.98
N VAL A 71 8.12 4.44 23.86
CA VAL A 71 7.29 3.73 22.88
C VAL A 71 5.90 4.28 23.16
N LEU A 72 5.41 5.16 22.27
CA LEU A 72 4.03 5.61 22.28
C LEU A 72 3.25 4.33 22.05
N LEU A 73 2.84 3.69 23.14
CA LEU A 73 2.14 2.43 23.09
C LEU A 73 0.88 2.74 22.29
N ILE A 74 0.66 1.97 21.22
CA ILE A 74 -0.52 2.11 20.38
C ILE A 74 -1.78 2.13 21.27
N GLU A 75 -1.74 1.41 22.39
CA GLU A 75 -2.75 1.39 23.46
C GLU A 75 -3.06 2.79 24.02
N ASP A 76 -2.07 3.64 24.28
CA ASP A 76 -2.24 5.00 24.79
C ASP A 76 -2.92 5.92 23.76
N LEU A 77 -2.76 5.65 22.46
CA LEU A 77 -3.43 6.40 21.39
C LEU A 77 -4.83 5.83 21.06
N LEU A 78 -5.00 4.51 21.14
CA LEU A 78 -6.20 3.81 20.69
C LEU A 78 -7.32 3.79 21.74
N MET A 79 -6.98 3.67 23.03
CA MET A 79 -7.96 3.74 24.12
C MET A 79 -8.78 5.04 24.11
N PRO A 80 -8.16 6.25 24.03
CA PRO A 80 -8.94 7.48 24.03
C PRO A 80 -9.81 7.62 22.78
N ILE A 81 -9.36 7.11 21.62
CA ILE A 81 -10.15 7.13 20.38
C ILE A 81 -11.36 6.21 20.50
N SER A 82 -11.17 4.99 20.98
CA SER A 82 -12.26 4.01 21.18
C SER A 82 -13.32 4.52 22.16
N ALA A 83 -12.90 5.08 23.30
CA ALA A 83 -13.80 5.68 24.27
C ALA A 83 -14.60 6.85 23.69
N LYS A 84 -13.94 7.72 22.92
CA LYS A 84 -14.62 8.84 22.23
C LYS A 84 -15.59 8.35 21.16
N LEU A 85 -15.27 7.27 20.42
CA LEU A 85 -16.18 6.65 19.46
C LEU A 85 -17.46 6.11 20.11
N GLN A 86 -17.35 5.54 21.31
CA GLN A 86 -18.50 5.03 22.05
C GLN A 86 -19.35 6.14 22.68
N ALA A 87 -18.72 7.24 23.12
CA ALA A 87 -19.39 8.34 23.80
C ALA A 87 -19.93 9.43 22.86
N ALA A 88 -19.46 9.50 21.61
CA ALA A 88 -19.85 10.54 20.68
C ALA A 88 -21.28 10.37 20.16
N ASP A 89 -22.03 11.47 20.10
CA ASP A 89 -23.27 11.54 19.34
C ASP A 89 -22.96 11.79 17.86
N PHE A 90 -23.47 10.90 17.01
CA PHE A 90 -23.29 10.92 15.56
C PHE A 90 -24.56 11.38 14.81
N SER A 91 -25.59 11.85 15.52
CA SER A 91 -26.78 12.44 14.93
C SER A 91 -26.46 13.61 13.99
N ALA A 92 -25.42 14.38 14.30
CA ALA A 92 -24.95 15.55 13.54
C ALA A 92 -23.86 15.23 12.48
N LEU A 93 -23.75 13.98 11.99
CA LEU A 93 -22.81 13.67 10.90
C LEU A 93 -23.15 14.42 9.60
N THR A 94 -24.40 14.85 9.45
CA THR A 94 -24.89 15.65 8.32
C THR A 94 -24.21 17.00 8.20
N ASP A 95 -23.63 17.53 9.28
CA ASP A 95 -22.86 18.79 9.23
C ASP A 95 -21.49 18.60 8.57
N LEU A 96 -20.94 17.38 8.61
CA LEU A 96 -19.65 17.05 7.99
C LEU A 96 -19.80 16.64 6.54
N ALA A 97 -20.81 15.81 6.26
CA ALA A 97 -20.99 15.22 4.94
C ALA A 97 -22.45 14.96 4.60
N GLU A 98 -22.73 14.99 3.31
CA GLU A 98 -23.95 14.52 2.68
C GLU A 98 -23.59 13.39 1.72
N ILE A 99 -24.28 12.26 1.85
CA ILE A 99 -24.04 11.08 1.00
C ILE A 99 -25.23 10.95 0.05
N HIS A 100 -24.96 11.10 -1.23
CA HIS A 100 -25.91 10.93 -2.32
C HIS A 100 -25.73 9.56 -2.94
N ILE A 101 -26.81 8.79 -3.01
CA ILE A 101 -26.79 7.42 -3.54
C ILE A 101 -27.76 7.39 -4.71
N ASP A 102 -27.28 6.91 -5.85
CA ASP A 102 -28.10 6.67 -7.03
C ASP A 102 -29.26 5.71 -6.67
N PRO A 103 -30.53 6.07 -6.94
CA PRO A 103 -31.68 5.21 -6.65
C PRO A 103 -31.57 3.81 -7.28
N LEU A 104 -30.84 3.65 -8.38
CA LEU A 104 -30.57 2.35 -8.98
C LEU A 104 -29.82 1.41 -8.02
N LEU A 105 -29.11 1.98 -7.04
CA LEU A 105 -28.35 1.25 -6.02
C LEU A 105 -29.13 1.00 -4.72
N ALA A 106 -30.45 1.23 -4.68
CA ALA A 106 -31.23 1.06 -3.45
C ALA A 106 -31.10 -0.35 -2.84
N ASP A 107 -31.10 -1.38 -3.69
CA ASP A 107 -30.98 -2.78 -3.25
C ASP A 107 -29.55 -3.30 -3.22
N SER A 108 -28.61 -2.52 -3.74
CA SER A 108 -27.24 -2.93 -3.96
C SER A 108 -26.49 -3.19 -2.64
N GLN A 109 -25.94 -4.38 -2.44
CA GLN A 109 -25.16 -4.68 -1.23
C GLN A 109 -23.84 -3.91 -1.22
N TRP A 110 -23.22 -3.70 -2.38
CA TRP A 110 -21.94 -3.00 -2.47
C TRP A 110 -22.07 -1.53 -2.08
N SER A 111 -23.12 -0.85 -2.54
CA SER A 111 -23.48 0.51 -2.09
C SER A 111 -23.70 0.56 -0.57
N LYS A 112 -24.47 -0.38 -0.01
CA LYS A 112 -24.71 -0.45 1.45
C LYS A 112 -23.42 -0.59 2.26
N ASP A 113 -22.51 -1.47 1.84
CA ASP A 113 -21.22 -1.67 2.49
C ASP A 113 -20.30 -0.43 2.35
N SER A 114 -20.36 0.24 1.19
CA SER A 114 -19.63 1.48 0.95
C SER A 114 -20.13 2.61 1.86
N VAL A 115 -21.46 2.77 2.00
CA VAL A 115 -22.07 3.75 2.90
C VAL A 115 -21.71 3.47 4.36
N ALA A 116 -21.73 2.20 4.78
CA ALA A 116 -21.33 1.81 6.13
C ALA A 116 -19.85 2.17 6.41
N SER A 117 -18.96 1.90 5.45
CA SER A 117 -17.54 2.21 5.54
C SER A 117 -17.29 3.72 5.60
N LEU A 118 -17.95 4.50 4.75
CA LEU A 118 -17.89 5.96 4.75
C LEU A 118 -18.41 6.54 6.07
N THR A 119 -19.52 6.00 6.58
CA THR A 119 -20.08 6.42 7.86
C THR A 119 -19.07 6.22 8.99
N MET A 120 -18.35 5.08 9.04
CA MET A 120 -17.30 4.87 10.03
C MET A 120 -16.14 5.86 9.88
N ALA A 121 -15.71 6.14 8.65
CA ALA A 121 -14.67 7.12 8.39
C ALA A 121 -15.07 8.52 8.89
N LEU A 122 -16.33 8.94 8.64
CA LEU A 122 -16.85 10.23 9.10
C LEU A 122 -16.94 10.30 10.63
N ARG A 123 -17.34 9.21 11.30
CA ARG A 123 -17.32 9.12 12.76
C ARG A 123 -15.93 9.30 13.33
N LEU A 124 -14.93 8.68 12.70
CA LEU A 124 -13.54 8.84 13.11
C LEU A 124 -13.08 10.28 12.94
N LEU A 125 -13.35 10.92 11.80
CA LEU A 125 -13.03 12.33 11.57
C LEU A 125 -13.65 13.24 12.65
N LYS A 126 -14.92 13.01 12.99
CA LYS A 126 -15.62 13.74 14.07
C LYS A 126 -14.90 13.59 15.41
N VAL A 127 -14.56 12.36 15.80
CA VAL A 127 -13.89 12.06 17.07
C VAL A 127 -12.48 12.63 17.16
N LEU A 128 -11.78 12.68 16.03
CA LEU A 128 -10.47 13.31 15.90
C LEU A 128 -10.54 14.84 15.86
N GLY A 129 -11.75 15.44 15.83
CA GLY A 129 -11.93 16.88 15.75
C GLY A 129 -11.57 17.47 14.38
N VAL A 130 -11.51 16.64 13.34
CA VAL A 130 -11.25 17.10 11.97
C VAL A 130 -12.52 17.74 11.43
N THR A 131 -12.44 19.03 11.10
CA THR A 131 -13.52 19.78 10.47
C THR A 131 -13.11 20.12 9.04
N PRO A 132 -13.82 19.61 8.02
CA PRO A 132 -13.49 19.92 6.65
C PRO A 132 -13.82 21.39 6.35
N THR A 133 -13.01 22.04 5.52
CA THR A 133 -13.24 23.44 5.11
C THR A 133 -14.54 23.61 4.35
N ASN A 134 -14.95 22.59 3.60
CA ASN A 134 -16.23 22.53 2.90
C ASN A 134 -17.00 21.30 3.39
N LYS A 135 -18.33 21.38 3.44
CA LYS A 135 -19.18 20.20 3.63
C LYS A 135 -18.85 19.17 2.54
N LEU A 136 -18.63 17.92 2.94
CA LEU A 136 -18.32 16.85 2.00
C LEU A 136 -19.61 16.43 1.28
N ASN A 137 -19.61 16.44 -0.06
CA ASN A 137 -20.69 15.87 -0.86
C ASN A 137 -20.15 14.60 -1.51
N ILE A 138 -20.62 13.45 -1.04
CA ILE A 138 -20.12 12.14 -1.44
C ILE A 138 -21.16 11.47 -2.33
N TYR A 139 -20.81 11.17 -3.58
CA TYR A 139 -21.71 10.54 -4.53
C TYR A 139 -21.33 9.07 -4.76
N ILE A 140 -22.29 8.17 -4.60
CA ILE A 140 -22.17 6.76 -4.98
C ILE A 140 -23.16 6.52 -6.12
N SER A 141 -22.65 6.25 -7.32
CA SER A 141 -23.47 6.15 -8.52
C SER A 141 -23.24 4.89 -9.33
N TRP A 142 -24.22 4.53 -10.17
CA TRP A 142 -24.10 3.46 -11.15
C TRP A 142 -23.94 4.07 -12.55
N GLY A 143 -22.74 4.53 -12.85
CA GLY A 143 -22.46 5.38 -14.00
C GLY A 143 -22.41 6.86 -13.65
N PRO A 144 -22.05 7.73 -14.62
CA PRO A 144 -21.81 9.15 -14.36
C PRO A 144 -23.10 9.98 -14.29
N ASP A 145 -24.21 9.52 -14.90
CA ASP A 145 -25.40 10.33 -15.15
C ASP A 145 -26.07 10.85 -13.88
N TYR A 146 -26.19 10.02 -12.83
CA TYR A 146 -26.74 10.45 -11.55
C TYR A 146 -25.90 11.56 -10.91
N ARG A 147 -24.59 11.33 -10.77
CA ARG A 147 -23.67 12.30 -10.15
C ARG A 147 -23.58 13.61 -10.95
N ASN A 148 -23.56 13.53 -12.28
CA ASN A 148 -23.36 14.69 -13.14
C ASN A 148 -24.52 15.71 -13.04
N GLN A 149 -25.69 15.30 -12.57
CA GLN A 149 -26.82 16.21 -12.30
C GLN A 149 -26.57 17.16 -11.11
N PHE A 150 -25.68 16.78 -10.21
CA PHE A 150 -25.43 17.50 -8.96
C PHE A 150 -24.03 18.12 -8.88
N THR A 151 -23.15 17.80 -9.85
CA THR A 151 -21.76 18.23 -9.84
C THR A 151 -21.46 19.11 -11.06
N PRO A 152 -20.54 20.08 -10.94
CA PRO A 152 -20.13 20.92 -12.06
C PRO A 152 -19.36 20.13 -13.12
N ASP A 153 -19.38 20.60 -14.37
CA ASP A 153 -18.81 19.92 -15.54
C ASP A 153 -17.35 19.48 -15.37
N PHE A 154 -16.53 20.27 -14.66
CA PHE A 154 -15.12 19.89 -14.40
C PHE A 154 -14.98 18.62 -13.55
N CYS A 155 -16.04 18.19 -12.86
CA CYS A 155 -16.10 16.98 -12.06
C CYS A 155 -16.59 15.75 -12.86
N HIS A 156 -17.04 15.94 -14.11
CA HIS A 156 -17.59 14.88 -14.95
C HIS A 156 -16.47 14.06 -15.61
N SER A 157 -15.70 13.34 -14.80
CA SER A 157 -14.68 12.41 -15.29
C SER A 157 -15.24 11.01 -15.48
N ASN A 158 -14.64 10.26 -16.41
CA ASN A 158 -14.94 8.85 -16.68
C ASN A 158 -14.00 7.93 -15.87
N SER A 159 -13.92 8.17 -14.56
CA SER A 159 -13.11 7.41 -13.61
C SER A 159 -13.98 6.80 -12.53
N GLY A 160 -13.52 5.68 -11.97
CA GLY A 160 -14.26 4.96 -10.93
C GLY A 160 -14.42 5.75 -9.63
N GLY A 161 -13.52 6.67 -9.32
CA GLY A 161 -13.68 7.50 -8.14
C GLY A 161 -12.64 8.59 -8.06
N GLY A 162 -12.88 9.54 -7.15
CA GLY A 162 -11.94 10.63 -6.90
C GLY A 162 -12.56 11.78 -6.12
N SER A 163 -11.75 12.84 -5.94
CA SER A 163 -12.22 14.14 -5.51
C SER A 163 -11.92 15.16 -6.59
N CYS A 164 -12.90 16.00 -6.90
CA CYS A 164 -12.76 17.08 -7.88
C CYS A 164 -12.63 18.46 -7.21
N GLY A 165 -12.44 18.52 -5.88
CA GLY A 165 -12.38 19.77 -5.12
C GLY A 165 -13.74 20.21 -4.59
N GLY A 166 -13.77 21.33 -3.85
CA GLY A 166 -15.01 21.90 -3.30
C GLY A 166 -15.74 21.01 -2.29
N GLY A 167 -15.07 19.98 -1.73
CA GLY A 167 -15.70 18.99 -0.87
C GLY A 167 -16.41 17.86 -1.63
N ILE A 168 -16.33 17.80 -2.95
CA ILE A 168 -16.98 16.76 -3.75
C ILE A 168 -16.06 15.54 -3.84
N ILE A 169 -16.62 14.38 -3.49
CA ILE A 169 -16.01 13.06 -3.60
C ILE A 169 -17.01 12.16 -4.32
N TYR A 170 -16.54 11.26 -5.18
CA TYR A 170 -17.44 10.32 -5.85
C TYR A 170 -16.83 8.94 -6.02
N ALA A 171 -17.73 7.96 -6.16
CA ALA A 171 -17.47 6.58 -6.54
C ALA A 171 -18.53 6.13 -7.56
N ASP A 172 -18.08 5.68 -8.72
CA ASP A 172 -18.88 5.10 -9.79
C ASP A 172 -18.70 3.57 -9.78
N LEU A 173 -19.71 2.89 -9.26
CA LEU A 173 -19.70 1.44 -9.10
C LEU A 173 -19.82 0.70 -10.44
N LEU A 174 -20.44 1.30 -11.47
CA LEU A 174 -20.48 0.71 -12.81
C LEU A 174 -19.09 0.70 -13.42
N TRP A 175 -18.34 1.79 -13.27
CA TRP A 175 -16.94 1.84 -13.70
C TRP A 175 -16.12 0.77 -12.97
N PHE A 176 -16.24 0.65 -11.64
CA PHE A 176 -15.49 -0.36 -10.90
C PHE A 176 -15.87 -1.80 -11.31
N ALA A 177 -17.17 -2.07 -11.49
CA ALA A 177 -17.66 -3.37 -11.94
C ALA A 177 -17.05 -3.78 -13.29
N ASN A 178 -16.94 -2.83 -14.22
CA ASN A 178 -16.43 -3.10 -15.57
C ASN A 178 -14.89 -3.19 -15.65
N ASN A 179 -14.18 -2.50 -14.76
CA ASN A 179 -12.72 -2.31 -14.90
C ASN A 179 -11.88 -3.10 -13.90
N TRP A 180 -12.42 -3.51 -12.74
CA TRP A 180 -11.64 -4.19 -11.70
C TRP A 180 -11.70 -5.72 -11.72
N GLY A 181 -12.40 -6.33 -12.68
CA GLY A 181 -12.32 -7.77 -12.95
C GLY A 181 -12.80 -8.68 -11.81
N TYR A 182 -13.50 -8.15 -10.80
CA TYR A 182 -14.02 -8.90 -9.66
C TYR A 182 -15.35 -9.62 -9.97
N ASP A 183 -15.51 -10.20 -11.18
CA ASP A 183 -16.67 -11.01 -11.61
C ASP A 183 -18.03 -10.57 -11.03
N GLY A 184 -18.28 -9.25 -11.00
CA GLY A 184 -19.49 -8.66 -10.45
C GLY A 184 -19.67 -8.86 -8.93
N VAL A 185 -18.90 -8.11 -8.12
CA VAL A 185 -19.33 -7.75 -6.74
C VAL A 185 -20.77 -7.22 -6.75
N GLU A 186 -21.15 -6.61 -7.88
CA GLU A 186 -22.53 -6.36 -8.26
C GLU A 186 -22.70 -6.64 -9.76
N LYS A 187 -23.72 -7.41 -10.15
CA LYS A 187 -24.05 -7.60 -11.57
C LYS A 187 -24.69 -6.33 -12.11
N THR A 188 -24.61 -6.13 -13.43
CA THR A 188 -25.23 -4.99 -14.11
C THR A 188 -26.68 -4.83 -13.65
N ILE A 189 -26.93 -3.73 -12.93
CA ILE A 189 -28.28 -3.34 -12.53
C ILE A 189 -28.93 -2.78 -13.80
N VAL A 190 -29.43 -3.68 -14.65
CA VAL A 190 -30.23 -3.26 -15.79
C VAL A 190 -31.55 -2.77 -15.19
N ALA A 191 -31.82 -1.47 -15.34
CA ALA A 191 -33.11 -0.89 -15.02
C ALA A 191 -34.19 -1.77 -15.67
N LYS A 192 -35.05 -2.34 -14.83
CA LYS A 192 -36.11 -3.24 -15.25
C LYS A 192 -37.30 -2.45 -15.79
#